data_AF-A0A9Q9W1T1-F1
#
_entry.id   AF-A0A9Q9W1T1-F1
#
_cell.length_a   1.000
_cell.length_b   1.000
_cell.length_c   1.000
_cell.angle_alpha   90.00
_cell.angle_beta   90.00
_cell.angle_gamma   90.00
#
_symmetry.space_group_name_H-M   'P 1'
#
loop_
_entity.id
_entity.type
_entity.pdbx_description
1 polymer ?
#
loop_
_entity_poly.entity_id
_entity_poly.type
_entity_poly.pdbx_seq_one_letter_code
_entity_poly.pdbx_strand_id
1 'polypeptide(L)'
;MRSRLHRSGFLHTASLARVNATCRPEECVPEELRQYARAGEDIRHASFHRIVVSTCSSAGMFYQIGLRVGHFTHVFVDEAGQATEPESLIPLSLLSETSGQMVLAGDPKQLGPVVKSKLAAVFGLGVSLLDETDGNTALQLRRERIQPPAGDEAGV
;
A
#
# COMPACT_ATOMS: atom_id res chain seq x y z
N MET A 1 3.88 -2.29 -14.25
CA MET A 1 3.33 -0.95 -13.88
C MET A 1 4.05 0.26 -14.50
N ARG A 2 5.39 0.34 -14.43
CA ARG A 2 6.20 1.60 -14.47
C ARG A 2 5.88 2.63 -15.56
N SER A 3 5.76 2.28 -16.84
CA SER A 3 5.52 3.24 -17.93
C SER A 3 4.14 3.17 -18.59
N ARG A 4 3.32 2.19 -18.19
CA ARG A 4 1.99 2.00 -18.77
C ARG A 4 1.03 3.11 -18.35
N LEU A 5 1.15 3.59 -17.12
CA LEU A 5 0.29 4.65 -16.60
C LEU A 5 0.58 5.99 -17.31
N HIS A 6 1.84 6.32 -17.53
CA HIS A 6 2.25 7.48 -18.33
C HIS A 6 1.70 7.41 -19.76
N ARG A 7 1.87 6.26 -20.43
CA ARG A 7 1.39 6.03 -21.80
C ARG A 7 -0.13 5.87 -21.94
N SER A 8 -0.87 5.84 -20.84
CA SER A 8 -2.32 5.64 -20.87
C SER A 8 -3.09 6.83 -21.43
N GLY A 9 -2.49 8.03 -21.45
CA GLY A 9 -3.16 9.27 -21.86
C GLY A 9 -4.11 9.86 -20.81
N PHE A 10 -4.33 9.18 -19.68
CA PHE A 10 -5.23 9.63 -18.61
C PHE A 10 -4.53 10.41 -17.48
N LEU A 11 -3.22 10.61 -17.55
CA LEU A 11 -2.45 11.37 -16.56
C LEU A 11 -2.10 12.76 -17.07
N HIS A 12 -2.58 13.79 -16.38
CA HIS A 12 -1.98 15.11 -16.49
C HIS A 12 -0.66 15.13 -15.67
N THR A 13 0.36 15.85 -16.14
CA THR A 13 1.70 15.85 -15.51
C THR A 13 1.66 16.22 -14.02
N ALA A 14 0.82 17.18 -13.65
CA ALA A 14 0.65 17.62 -12.25
C ALA A 14 -0.21 16.67 -11.38
N SER A 15 -0.67 15.54 -11.91
CA SER A 15 -1.53 14.62 -11.16
C SER A 15 -0.78 13.54 -10.40
N LEU A 16 0.50 13.30 -10.72
CA LEU A 16 1.26 12.18 -10.18
C LEU A 16 2.63 12.60 -9.64
N ALA A 17 2.94 12.17 -8.42
CA ALA A 17 4.28 12.22 -7.86
C ALA A 17 4.81 10.79 -7.62
N ARG A 18 6.12 10.60 -7.78
CA ARG A 18 6.79 9.33 -7.53
C ARG A 18 7.85 9.50 -6.46
N VAL A 19 7.57 8.99 -5.27
CA VAL A 19 8.49 8.98 -4.15
C VAL A 19 9.36 7.73 -4.23
N ASN A 20 10.64 7.91 -4.57
CA ASN A 20 11.57 6.80 -4.71
C ASN A 20 12.14 6.36 -3.35
N ALA A 21 12.54 5.08 -3.26
CA ALA A 21 13.36 4.62 -2.13
C ALA A 21 14.70 5.37 -2.14
N THR A 22 15.21 5.71 -0.95
CA THR A 22 16.44 6.50 -0.77
C THR A 22 17.67 5.90 -1.44
N CYS A 23 17.72 4.57 -1.57
CA CYS A 23 18.81 3.85 -2.22
C CYS A 23 18.67 3.73 -3.76
N ARG A 24 17.62 4.31 -4.36
CA ARG A 24 17.37 4.21 -5.80
C ARG A 24 17.94 5.45 -6.53
N PRO A 25 18.96 5.30 -7.39
CA PRO A 25 19.50 6.43 -8.15
C PRO A 25 18.46 6.98 -9.13
N GLU A 26 18.44 8.30 -9.33
CA GLU A 26 17.58 8.94 -10.35
C GLU A 26 17.92 8.44 -11.75
N GLU A 27 19.19 8.12 -12.01
CA GLU A 27 19.68 7.56 -13.29
C GLU A 27 19.02 6.22 -13.65
N CYS A 28 18.59 5.45 -12.64
CA CYS A 28 17.87 4.19 -12.84
C CYS A 28 16.37 4.40 -13.15
N VAL A 29 15.90 5.64 -13.19
CA VAL A 29 14.53 6.00 -13.56
C VAL A 29 14.51 6.30 -15.07
N PRO A 30 13.66 5.61 -15.85
CA PRO A 30 13.46 5.92 -17.26
C PRO A 30 13.15 7.40 -17.48
N GLU A 31 13.66 7.98 -18.57
CA GLU A 31 13.55 9.42 -18.86
C GLU A 31 12.12 9.95 -18.79
N GLU A 32 11.18 9.22 -19.38
CA GLU A 32 9.74 9.52 -19.38
C GLU A 32 9.11 9.63 -17.97
N LEU A 33 9.74 9.02 -16.95
CA LEU A 33 9.28 9.03 -15.57
C LEU A 33 10.04 10.00 -14.65
N ARG A 34 11.12 10.64 -15.12
CA ARG A 34 11.94 11.54 -14.29
C ARG A 34 11.15 12.73 -13.77
N GLN A 35 10.23 13.27 -14.56
CA GLN A 35 9.33 14.35 -14.14
C GLN A 35 8.53 13.99 -12.88
N TYR A 36 8.06 12.74 -12.79
CA TYR A 36 7.31 12.26 -11.63
C TYR A 36 8.22 12.01 -10.44
N ALA A 37 9.44 11.53 -10.68
CA ALA A 37 10.44 11.34 -9.63
C ALA A 37 10.82 12.67 -8.97
N ARG A 38 11.05 13.72 -9.77
CA ARG A 38 11.32 15.08 -9.30
C ARG A 38 10.17 15.65 -8.47
N ALA A 39 8.93 15.44 -8.92
CA ALA A 39 7.74 15.84 -8.16
C ALA A 39 7.63 15.13 -6.79
N GLY A 40 8.30 13.98 -6.61
CA GLY A 40 8.32 13.21 -5.37
C GLY A 40 9.57 13.37 -4.50
N GLU A 41 10.51 14.28 -4.84
CA GLU A 41 11.70 14.53 -4.03
C GLU A 41 11.37 15.20 -2.69
N ASP A 42 10.45 16.15 -2.70
CA ASP A 42 9.87 16.73 -1.49
C ASP A 42 8.56 15.99 -1.16
N ILE A 43 8.54 15.31 -0.02
CA ILE A 43 7.38 14.55 0.47
C ILE A 43 6.16 15.44 0.71
N ARG A 44 6.36 16.68 1.17
CA ARG A 44 5.26 17.64 1.32
C ARG A 44 4.69 18.01 -0.03
N HIS A 45 5.55 18.29 -1.01
CA HIS A 45 5.09 18.57 -2.38
C HIS A 45 4.38 17.35 -2.99
N ALA A 46 4.91 16.15 -2.81
CA ALA A 46 4.30 14.91 -3.26
C ALA A 46 2.87 14.73 -2.70
N SER A 47 2.63 15.16 -1.46
CA SER A 47 1.32 15.02 -0.81
C SER A 47 0.21 15.83 -1.49
N PHE A 48 0.54 16.89 -2.23
CA PHE A 48 -0.44 17.66 -3.00
C PHE A 48 -0.88 17.00 -4.32
N HIS A 49 -0.26 15.87 -4.69
CA HIS A 49 -0.61 15.16 -5.92
C HIS A 49 -1.76 14.17 -5.70
N ARG A 50 -2.62 14.06 -6.72
CA ARG A 50 -3.78 13.14 -6.68
C ARG A 50 -3.35 11.67 -6.61
N ILE A 51 -2.21 11.34 -7.20
CA ILE A 51 -1.64 9.99 -7.24
C ILE A 51 -0.20 10.07 -6.74
N VAL A 52 0.11 9.24 -5.76
CA VAL A 52 1.48 9.05 -5.27
C VAL A 52 1.89 7.62 -5.50
N VAL A 53 3.05 7.42 -6.12
CA VAL A 53 3.67 6.10 -6.30
C VAL A 53 4.89 6.02 -5.39
N SER A 54 4.90 5.07 -4.45
CA SER A 54 6.03 4.81 -3.56
C SER A 54 6.23 3.31 -3.33
N THR A 55 7.31 2.93 -2.66
CA THR A 55 7.38 1.61 -2.00
C THR A 55 6.57 1.64 -0.71
N CYS A 56 6.24 0.47 -0.16
CA CYS A 56 5.54 0.38 1.13
C CYS A 56 6.32 1.09 2.25
N SER A 57 7.63 0.83 2.36
CA SER A 57 8.47 1.47 3.38
C SER A 57 8.55 2.99 3.22
N SER A 58 8.69 3.49 1.98
CA SER A 58 8.75 4.93 1.70
C SER A 58 7.44 5.66 2.01
N ALA A 59 6.30 4.97 2.01
CA ALA A 59 5.02 5.57 2.39
C ALA A 59 5.02 6.07 3.85
N GLY A 60 5.88 5.49 4.72
CA GLY A 60 6.07 5.95 6.09
C GLY A 60 6.57 7.39 6.20
N MET A 61 7.18 7.96 5.16
CA MET A 61 7.59 9.37 5.16
C MET A 61 6.40 10.34 5.21
N PHE A 62 5.22 9.93 4.75
CA PHE A 62 4.01 10.75 4.84
C PHE A 62 3.56 10.96 6.29
N TYR A 63 3.80 9.99 7.18
CA TYR A 63 3.59 10.18 8.62
C TYR A 63 4.51 11.24 9.22
N GLN A 64 5.77 11.24 8.81
CA GLN A 64 6.78 12.14 9.35
C GLN A 64 6.46 13.61 9.05
N ILE A 65 5.77 13.88 7.95
CA ILE A 65 5.30 15.24 7.62
C ILE A 65 3.95 15.60 8.26
N GLY A 66 3.39 14.72 9.10
CA GLY A 66 2.13 14.95 9.81
C GLY A 66 0.88 14.80 8.95
N LEU A 67 0.94 13.99 7.88
CA LEU A 67 -0.22 13.74 7.03
C LEU A 67 -1.33 13.06 7.85
N ARG A 68 -2.55 13.59 7.77
CA ARG A 68 -3.68 13.06 8.54
C ARG A 68 -4.19 11.76 7.94
N VAL A 69 -4.64 10.85 8.80
CA VAL A 69 -5.36 9.64 8.40
C VAL A 69 -6.57 10.02 7.55
N GLY A 70 -6.77 9.31 6.44
CA GLY A 70 -7.83 9.59 5.48
C GLY A 70 -7.47 10.64 4.42
N HIS A 71 -6.23 11.16 4.41
CA HIS A 71 -5.72 11.96 3.29
C HIS A 71 -5.77 11.18 1.99
N PHE A 72 -5.36 9.91 2.03
CA PHE A 72 -5.58 8.98 0.93
C PHE A 72 -6.87 8.19 1.19
N THR A 73 -7.69 8.08 0.16
CA THR A 73 -8.92 7.29 0.18
C THR A 73 -8.67 5.86 -0.28
N HIS A 74 -7.65 5.65 -1.13
CA HIS A 74 -7.33 4.35 -1.71
C HIS A 74 -5.82 4.09 -1.64
N VAL A 75 -5.45 2.85 -1.31
CA VAL A 75 -4.09 2.32 -1.40
C VAL A 75 -4.11 1.10 -2.30
N PHE A 76 -3.23 1.07 -3.29
CA PHE A 76 -3.02 -0.07 -4.16
C PHE A 76 -1.63 -0.63 -3.89
N VAL A 77 -1.54 -1.89 -3.48
CA VAL A 77 -0.27 -2.60 -3.30
C VAL A 77 -0.12 -3.60 -4.43
N ASP A 78 0.80 -3.30 -5.36
CA ASP A 78 1.20 -4.18 -6.46
C ASP A 78 2.30 -5.14 -5.96
N GLU A 79 2.31 -6.38 -6.46
CA GLU A 79 3.18 -7.47 -5.98
C GLU A 79 3.06 -7.72 -4.46
N ALA A 80 1.84 -7.64 -3.91
CA ALA A 80 1.58 -7.72 -2.48
C ALA A 80 2.05 -9.04 -1.84
N GLY A 81 2.11 -10.13 -2.62
CA GLY A 81 2.67 -11.42 -2.18
C GLY A 81 4.15 -11.35 -1.78
N GLN A 82 4.90 -10.38 -2.31
CA GLN A 82 6.33 -10.22 -2.01
C GLN A 82 6.60 -9.31 -0.79
N ALA A 83 5.58 -8.63 -0.27
CA ALA A 83 5.70 -7.76 0.89
C ALA A 83 5.32 -8.51 2.16
N THR A 84 6.13 -8.35 3.21
CA THR A 84 5.72 -8.84 4.54
C THR A 84 4.42 -8.13 4.97
N GLU A 85 3.60 -8.79 5.80
CA GLU A 85 2.43 -8.15 6.41
C GLU A 85 2.76 -6.75 6.99
N PRO A 86 3.78 -6.57 7.87
CA PRO A 86 4.11 -5.25 8.42
C PRO A 86 4.49 -4.22 7.36
N GLU A 87 5.14 -4.60 6.26
CA GLU A 87 5.42 -3.66 5.18
C GLU A 87 4.12 -3.17 4.54
N SER A 88 3.19 -4.07 4.24
CA SER A 88 1.88 -3.73 3.65
C SER A 88 1.01 -2.87 4.58
N LEU A 89 1.18 -3.00 5.91
CA LEU A 89 0.46 -2.19 6.89
C LEU A 89 0.91 -0.71 6.92
N ILE A 90 2.14 -0.39 6.49
CA ILE A 90 2.64 0.99 6.46
C ILE A 90 1.73 1.91 5.63
N PRO A 91 1.47 1.64 4.34
CA PRO A 91 0.56 2.48 3.56
C PRO A 91 -0.90 2.33 4.01
N LEU A 92 -1.33 1.14 4.50
CA LEU A 92 -2.69 0.95 5.04
C LEU A 92 -2.99 1.94 6.17
N SER A 93 -2.01 2.21 7.04
CA SER A 93 -2.24 3.10 8.18
C SER A 93 -2.63 4.53 7.76
N LEU A 94 -2.27 4.97 6.55
CA LEU A 94 -2.64 6.29 6.01
C LEU A 94 -4.14 6.39 5.64
N LEU A 95 -4.85 5.26 5.60
CA LEU A 95 -6.26 5.18 5.24
C LEU A 95 -7.17 5.39 6.44
N SER A 96 -8.31 6.03 6.21
CA SER A 96 -9.41 6.09 7.16
C SER A 96 -10.00 4.69 7.39
N GLU A 97 -10.21 4.31 8.65
CA GLU A 97 -10.86 3.03 9.01
C GLU A 97 -12.29 2.89 8.46
N THR A 98 -13.00 4.01 8.29
CA THR A 98 -14.43 4.00 7.91
C THR A 98 -14.66 4.13 6.41
N SER A 99 -13.75 4.79 5.69
CA SER A 99 -13.92 5.16 4.28
C SER A 99 -12.76 4.78 3.37
N GLY A 100 -11.62 4.38 3.94
CA GLY A 100 -10.45 3.97 3.19
C GLY A 100 -10.61 2.60 2.54
N GLN A 101 -9.96 2.42 1.40
CA GLN A 101 -9.95 1.14 0.68
C GLN A 101 -8.53 0.74 0.33
N MET A 102 -8.15 -0.48 0.71
CA MET A 102 -6.90 -1.10 0.29
C MET A 102 -7.19 -2.19 -0.73
N VAL A 103 -6.42 -2.18 -1.82
CA VAL A 103 -6.46 -3.20 -2.87
C VAL A 103 -5.09 -3.86 -2.92
N LEU A 104 -5.06 -5.17 -2.69
CA LEU A 104 -3.87 -6.00 -2.82
C LEU A 104 -3.90 -6.67 -4.20
N ALA A 105 -2.82 -6.56 -4.95
CA ALA A 105 -2.65 -7.20 -6.25
C ALA A 105 -1.33 -7.95 -6.28
N GLY A 106 -1.33 -9.14 -6.88
CA GLY A 106 -0.18 -10.02 -6.96
C GLY A 106 -0.62 -11.45 -7.24
N ASP A 107 0.31 -12.39 -7.15
CA ASP A 107 0.03 -13.81 -7.25
C ASP A 107 0.58 -14.51 -6.00
N PRO A 108 -0.27 -15.04 -5.09
CA PRO A 108 0.17 -15.72 -3.86
C PRO A 108 0.98 -16.99 -4.14
N LYS A 109 0.90 -17.55 -5.36
CA LYS A 109 1.62 -18.76 -5.75
C LYS A 109 3.02 -18.45 -6.29
N GLN A 110 3.38 -17.17 -6.43
CA GLN A 110 4.72 -16.74 -6.83
C GLN A 110 5.64 -16.55 -5.61
N LEU A 111 6.66 -15.69 -5.71
CA LEU A 111 7.62 -15.47 -4.65
C LEU A 111 6.96 -14.75 -3.47
N GLY A 112 7.14 -15.31 -2.27
CA GLY A 112 6.77 -14.68 -1.01
C GLY A 112 7.81 -13.66 -0.50
N PRO A 113 7.61 -13.10 0.69
CA PRO A 113 8.53 -12.13 1.28
C PRO A 113 9.91 -12.73 1.59
N VAL A 114 10.97 -11.95 1.34
CA VAL A 114 12.35 -12.38 1.61
C VAL A 114 12.74 -12.13 3.06
N VAL A 115 12.62 -13.16 3.90
CA VAL A 115 12.98 -13.10 5.33
C VAL A 115 14.35 -13.75 5.58
N LYS A 116 15.33 -12.95 6.01
CA LYS A 116 16.69 -13.44 6.31
C LYS A 116 16.78 -14.28 7.58
N SER A 117 15.96 -13.96 8.58
CA SER A 117 15.94 -14.69 9.86
C SER A 117 15.08 -15.92 9.73
N LYS A 118 15.70 -17.11 9.82
CA LYS A 118 14.97 -18.39 9.85
C LYS A 118 13.95 -18.44 10.97
N LEU A 119 14.28 -17.88 12.14
CA LEU A 119 13.37 -17.82 13.28
C LEU A 119 12.13 -16.97 12.97
N ALA A 120 12.32 -15.79 12.37
CA ALA A 120 11.20 -14.92 12.00
C ALA A 120 10.32 -15.55 10.92
N ALA A 121 10.91 -16.27 9.96
CA ALA A 121 10.16 -17.02 8.96
C ALA A 121 9.29 -18.11 9.60
N VAL A 122 9.83 -18.87 10.57
CA VAL A 122 9.07 -19.88 11.33
C VAL A 122 7.91 -19.26 12.11
N PHE A 123 8.08 -18.04 12.62
CA PHE A 123 7.02 -17.29 13.31
C PHE A 123 6.09 -16.50 12.35
N GLY A 124 6.08 -16.81 11.06
CA GLY A 124 5.08 -16.30 10.13
C GLY A 124 5.44 -15.02 9.40
N LEU A 125 6.61 -14.41 9.62
CA LEU A 125 7.02 -13.20 8.89
C LEU A 125 7.20 -13.44 7.38
N GLY A 126 7.34 -14.71 6.97
CA GLY A 126 7.40 -15.12 5.56
C GLY A 126 6.03 -15.29 4.90
N VAL A 127 4.94 -14.95 5.58
CA VAL A 127 3.58 -14.97 5.03
C VAL A 127 3.19 -13.53 4.72
N SER A 128 2.74 -13.27 3.49
CA SER A 128 2.25 -11.94 3.10
C SER A 128 0.78 -11.76 3.50
N LEU A 129 0.35 -10.50 3.59
CA LEU A 129 -1.08 -10.18 3.81
C LEU A 129 -1.95 -10.72 2.66
N LEU A 130 -1.41 -10.82 1.44
CA LEU A 130 -2.12 -11.40 0.29
C LEU A 130 -2.35 -12.90 0.51
N ASP A 131 -1.33 -13.65 0.94
CA ASP A 131 -1.43 -15.10 1.19
C ASP A 131 -2.45 -15.44 2.28
N GLU A 132 -2.51 -14.64 3.35
CA GLU A 132 -3.53 -14.80 4.39
C GLU A 132 -4.95 -14.62 3.83
N THR A 133 -5.11 -13.69 2.87
CA THR A 133 -6.42 -13.41 2.26
C THR A 133 -6.81 -14.40 1.17
N ASP A 134 -5.88 -15.14 0.56
CA ASP A 134 -6.19 -16.12 -0.49
C ASP A 134 -6.86 -17.41 0.03
N GLY A 135 -6.84 -17.64 1.34
CA GLY A 135 -7.75 -18.60 1.99
C GLY A 135 -9.23 -18.16 1.98
N ASN A 136 -9.51 -16.91 1.62
CA ASN A 136 -10.82 -16.26 1.70
C ASN A 136 -10.99 -15.27 0.52
N THR A 137 -11.09 -15.82 -0.69
CA THR A 137 -11.26 -15.14 -2.00
C THR A 137 -11.79 -13.69 -1.93
N ALA A 138 -10.94 -12.75 -2.34
CA ALA A 138 -11.22 -11.33 -2.62
C ALA A 138 -11.93 -10.54 -1.49
N LEU A 139 -11.16 -10.14 -0.47
CA LEU A 139 -11.61 -9.12 0.47
C LEU A 139 -11.06 -7.74 0.10
N GLN A 140 -11.98 -6.83 -0.24
CA GLN A 140 -11.85 -5.45 0.19
C GLN A 140 -11.70 -5.52 1.72
N LEU A 141 -10.56 -5.15 2.30
CA LEU A 141 -10.37 -5.19 3.75
C LEU A 141 -11.30 -4.17 4.43
N ARG A 142 -12.59 -4.52 4.60
CA ARG A 142 -13.49 -3.93 5.59
C ARG A 142 -13.46 -4.84 6.80
N ARG A 143 -12.91 -4.35 7.92
CA ARG A 143 -13.04 -5.01 9.22
C ARG A 143 -14.49 -4.90 9.69
N GLU A 144 -15.38 -5.77 9.21
CA GLU A 144 -16.66 -6.01 9.87
C GLU A 144 -16.46 -6.99 11.03
N ARG A 145 -16.31 -6.44 12.25
CA ARG A 145 -16.74 -7.11 13.49
C ARG A 145 -17.21 -6.07 14.51
N ILE A 146 -18.50 -5.78 14.49
CA ILE A 146 -19.26 -5.42 15.70
C ILE A 146 -20.31 -6.53 15.86
N GLN A 147 -20.17 -7.27 16.95
CA GLN A 147 -21.05 -8.36 17.39
C GLN A 147 -22.52 -7.90 17.44
N PRO A 148 -23.52 -8.68 16.99
CA PRO A 148 -24.89 -8.43 17.42
C PRO A 148 -24.99 -8.68 18.94
N PRO A 149 -25.74 -7.86 19.71
CA PRO A 149 -25.98 -8.15 21.12
C PRO A 149 -26.71 -9.49 21.23
N ALA A 150 -26.29 -10.29 22.21
CA ALA A 150 -26.89 -11.56 22.57
C ALA A 150 -28.40 -11.38 22.79
N GLY A 151 -29.19 -12.34 22.31
CA GLY A 151 -30.61 -12.38 22.58
C GLY A 151 -30.86 -12.49 24.09
N ASP A 152 -31.79 -11.67 24.58
CA ASP A 152 -32.58 -12.02 25.76
C ASP A 152 -33.92 -12.55 25.23
N GLU A 153 -34.05 -13.87 25.22
CA GLU A 153 -35.35 -14.51 25.41
C GLU A 153 -35.68 -14.50 26.91
N ALA A 154 -36.66 -13.69 27.28
CA ALA A 154 -37.61 -13.97 28.36
C ALA A 154 -38.90 -13.26 27.94
N GLY A 155 -39.99 -13.95 27.60
CA GLY A 155 -40.59 -15.00 28.41
C GLY A 155 -41.47 -14.35 29.48
N VAL A 156 -42.63 -13.83 29.05
CA VAL A 156 -43.98 -13.72 29.67
C VAL A 156 -44.68 -12.47 29.14
#